data_AF-A0A444PZ53-F1
#
_entry.id   AF-A0A444PZ53-F1
#
_cell.length_a   1.000
_cell.length_b   1.000
_cell.length_c   1.000
_cell.angle_alpha   90.00
_cell.angle_beta   90.00
_cell.angle_gamma   90.00
#
_symmetry.space_group_name_H-M   'P 1'
#
loop_
_entity.id
_entity.type
_entity.pdbx_description
1 polymer ?
#
loop_
_entity_poly.entity_id
_entity_poly.type
_entity_poly.pdbx_seq_one_letter_code
_entity_poly.pdbx_strand_id
1 'polypeptide(L)'
;MISTLAVAGYRSIRDLVIPLGGLDVVTGPNGSGKSSMYRALRLLASTAGGATADGGPTGTGVVGASLARAGRHRRSGPVPSSSRTP
;
A
#
# COMPACT_ATOMS: atom_id res chain seq x y z
N MET A 1 8.52 -5.10 -15.61
CA MET A 1 7.13 -5.35 -15.17
C MET A 1 7.18 -5.81 -13.73
N ILE A 2 6.33 -5.32 -12.82
CA ILE A 2 6.31 -5.79 -11.42
C ILE A 2 5.57 -7.12 -11.39
N SER A 3 6.23 -8.20 -10.96
CA SER A 3 5.70 -9.57 -10.95
C SER A 3 5.17 -10.00 -9.59
N THR A 4 5.61 -9.39 -8.50
CA THR A 4 5.22 -9.77 -7.14
C THR A 4 5.27 -8.56 -6.21
N LEU A 5 4.25 -8.44 -5.35
CA LEU A 5 4.18 -7.46 -4.28
C LEU A 5 4.26 -8.18 -2.94
N ALA A 6 5.29 -7.87 -2.15
CA ALA A 6 5.45 -8.33 -0.78
C ALA A 6 5.36 -7.13 0.19
N VAL A 7 4.44 -7.19 1.15
CA VAL A 7 4.18 -6.14 2.14
C VAL A 7 4.05 -6.76 3.53
N ALA A 8 4.97 -6.42 4.43
CA ALA A 8 4.92 -6.84 5.82
C ALA A 8 4.92 -5.61 6.76
N GLY A 9 4.18 -5.70 7.87
CA GLY A 9 4.16 -4.68 8.93
C GLY A 9 3.64 -3.29 8.52
N TYR A 10 2.98 -3.16 7.37
CA TYR A 10 2.51 -1.88 6.84
C TYR A 10 1.06 -1.58 7.24
N ARG A 11 0.91 -0.73 8.27
CA ARG A 11 -0.39 -0.31 8.81
C ARG A 11 -1.24 -1.51 9.26
N SER A 12 -2.31 -1.81 8.53
CA SER A 12 -3.21 -2.93 8.82
C SER A 12 -2.73 -4.26 8.20
N ILE A 13 -1.75 -4.21 7.29
CA ILE A 13 -1.19 -5.38 6.62
C ILE A 13 -0.10 -5.95 7.53
N ARG A 14 -0.29 -7.17 8.02
CA ARG A 14 0.71 -7.89 8.83
C ARG A 14 1.74 -8.55 7.93
N ASP A 15 1.27 -9.34 6.98
CA ASP A 15 2.04 -10.04 5.98
C ASP A 15 1.16 -10.30 4.75
N LEU A 16 1.66 -9.97 3.56
CA LEU A 16 0.94 -10.06 2.29
C LEU A 16 1.94 -10.26 1.16
N VAL A 17 1.86 -11.40 0.47
CA VAL A 17 2.63 -11.69 -0.74
C VAL A 17 1.65 -12.07 -1.84
N ILE A 18 1.65 -11.31 -2.93
CA ILE A 18 0.77 -11.56 -4.09
C ILE A 18 1.55 -11.46 -5.40
N PRO A 19 1.36 -12.40 -6.34
CA PRO A 19 1.81 -12.22 -7.71
C PRO A 19 0.96 -11.15 -8.40
N LEU A 20 1.54 -10.39 -9.34
CA LEU A 20 0.85 -9.37 -10.13
C LEU A 20 0.85 -9.77 -11.60
N GLY A 21 -0.35 -9.84 -12.20
CA GLY A 21 -0.58 -10.37 -13.54
C GLY A 21 -0.75 -9.32 -14.65
N GLY A 22 -0.62 -8.03 -14.33
CA GLY A 22 -0.80 -6.91 -15.28
C GLY A 22 -2.19 -6.28 -15.26
N LEU A 23 -3.22 -7.02 -14.82
CA LEU A 23 -4.52 -6.48 -14.44
C LEU A 23 -4.99 -7.17 -13.15
N ASP A 24 -4.77 -6.51 -12.01
CA ASP A 24 -5.11 -7.04 -10.69
C ASP A 24 -6.28 -6.25 -10.08
N VAL A 25 -7.37 -6.95 -9.79
CA VAL A 25 -8.58 -6.36 -9.18
C VAL A 25 -8.61 -6.67 -7.69
N VAL A 26 -8.49 -5.63 -6.86
CA VAL A 26 -8.51 -5.78 -5.39
C VAL A 26 -9.90 -5.51 -4.84
N THR A 27 -10.57 -6.54 -4.31
CA THR A 27 -11.93 -6.44 -3.75
C THR A 27 -11.97 -6.77 -2.26
N GLY A 28 -13.14 -6.62 -1.62
CA GLY A 28 -13.38 -6.98 -0.21
C GLY A 28 -14.08 -5.90 0.63
N PRO A 29 -14.44 -6.21 1.88
CA PRO A 29 -15.17 -5.29 2.76
C PRO A 29 -14.34 -4.06 3.18
N ASN A 30 -15.01 -3.02 3.69
CA ASN A 30 -14.32 -1.86 4.25
C ASN A 30 -13.45 -2.28 5.45
N GLY A 31 -12.24 -1.74 5.54
CA GLY A 31 -11.27 -2.13 6.56
C GLY A 31 -10.42 -3.36 6.23
N SER A 32 -10.66 -4.07 5.12
CA SER A 32 -9.89 -5.26 4.73
C SER A 32 -8.42 -5.01 4.32
N GLY A 33 -7.95 -3.75 4.35
CA GLY A 33 -6.56 -3.41 4.05
C GLY A 33 -6.27 -2.96 2.61
N LYS A 34 -7.26 -2.88 1.71
CA LYS A 34 -7.04 -2.41 0.31
C LYS A 34 -6.38 -1.04 0.24
N SER A 35 -6.84 -0.07 1.02
CA SER A 35 -6.22 1.26 1.07
C SER A 35 -4.80 1.23 1.63
N SER A 36 -4.47 0.26 2.49
CA SER A 36 -3.10 0.04 2.95
C SER A 36 -2.25 -0.56 1.82
N MET A 37 -2.79 -1.48 1.03
CA MET A 37 -2.11 -2.07 -0.13
C MET A 37 -1.80 -1.01 -1.21
N TYR A 38 -2.77 -0.18 -1.60
CA TYR A 38 -2.53 0.91 -2.54
C TYR A 38 -1.50 1.93 -2.03
N ARG A 39 -1.46 2.18 -0.72
CA ARG A 39 -0.46 3.09 -0.12
C ARG A 39 0.93 2.47 -0.08
N ALA A 40 1.05 1.16 0.16
CA ALA A 40 2.31 0.44 0.05
C ALA A 40 2.85 0.48 -1.39
N LEU A 41 1.99 0.26 -2.39
CA LEU A 41 2.35 0.41 -3.80
C LEU A 41 2.80 1.83 -4.15
N ARG A 42 2.09 2.85 -3.68
CA ARG A 42 2.47 4.26 -3.91
C ARG A 42 3.81 4.59 -3.26
N LEU A 43 4.07 4.06 -2.06
CA LEU A 43 5.35 4.21 -1.39
C LEU A 43 6.48 3.54 -2.17
N LEU A 44 6.29 2.30 -2.61
CA LEU A 44 7.24 1.58 -3.46
C LEU A 44 7.54 2.38 -4.74
N ALA A 45 6.52 2.91 -5.41
CA ALA A 45 6.73 3.76 -6.59
C ALA A 45 7.52 5.05 -6.27
N SER A 46 7.24 5.69 -5.13
CA SER A 46 7.95 6.91 -4.71
C SER A 46 9.41 6.68 -4.32
N THR A 47 9.76 5.47 -3.88
CA THR A 47 11.13 5.09 -3.53
C THR A 47 11.89 4.56 -4.73
N ALA A 48 11.22 3.84 -5.64
CA ALA A 48 11.78 3.38 -6.91
C ALA A 48 12.18 4.53 -7.83
N GLY A 49 11.50 5.68 -7.78
CA GLY A 49 11.83 6.87 -8.56
C GLY A 49 13.22 7.48 -8.27
N GLY A 50 13.90 7.04 -7.20
CA GLY A 50 15.29 7.40 -6.90
C GLY A 50 16.22 6.20 -6.68
N ALA A 51 15.70 4.97 -6.72
CA ALA A 51 16.46 3.74 -6.48
C ALA A 51 16.27 2.78 -7.65
N THR A 52 17.07 2.96 -8.70
CA THR A 52 17.31 1.89 -9.65
C THR A 52 18.19 0.87 -8.94
N ALA A 53 17.58 -0.18 -8.37
CA ALA A 53 18.34 -1.34 -7.93
C ALA A 53 18.90 -1.98 -9.21
N ASP A 54 20.19 -1.79 -9.44
CA ASP A 54 20.95 -2.37 -10.54
C ASP A 54 20.69 -3.87 -10.63
N GLY A 55 19.90 -4.26 -11.61
CA GLY A 55 19.65 -5.64 -11.99
C GLY A 55 19.59 -5.67 -13.51
N GLY A 56 20.62 -6.27 -14.12
CA GLY A 56 20.84 -6.33 -15.57
C GLY A 56 19.67 -6.95 -16.37
N PRO A 57 19.88 -7.25 -17.67
CA PRO A 57 18.81 -7.48 -18.67
C PRO A 57 17.91 -8.71 -18.44
N THR A 58 17.94 -9.34 -17.27
CA THR A 58 17.07 -10.44 -16.84
C THR A 58 16.34 -10.09 -15.52
N GLY A 59 15.71 -8.92 -15.50
CA GLY A 59 14.33 -8.74 -15.03
C GLY A 59 13.91 -9.10 -13.60
N THR A 60 14.83 -9.25 -12.63
CA THR A 60 14.48 -9.53 -11.22
C THR A 60 15.01 -8.43 -10.31
N GLY A 61 14.49 -7.21 -10.48
CA GLY A 61 14.81 -6.09 -9.59
C GLY A 61 13.99 -6.18 -8.30
N VAL A 62 14.65 -6.41 -7.17
CA VAL A 62 13.99 -6.33 -5.85
C VAL A 62 14.07 -4.89 -5.36
N VAL A 63 12.95 -4.18 -5.39
CA VAL A 63 12.85 -2.83 -4.80
C VAL A 63 12.32 -2.96 -3.37
N GLY A 64 13.21 -2.84 -2.39
CA GLY A 64 12.87 -2.87 -0.97
C GLY A 64 12.63 -1.47 -0.42
N ALA A 65 11.40 -1.17 0.00
CA ALA A 65 11.09 0.04 0.76
C ALA A 65 10.78 -0.34 2.23
N SER A 66 11.77 -0.19 3.11
CA SER A 66 11.60 -0.42 4.55
C SER A 66 11.08 0.85 5.23
N LEU A 67 9.86 0.82 5.77
CA LEU A 67 9.35 1.90 6.63
C LEU A 67 9.35 1.46 8.09
N ALA A 68 10.15 2.14 8.91
CA ALA A 68 9.91 2.17 10.35
C ALA A 68 8.58 2.89 10.64
N ARG A 69 7.86 2.39 11.65
CA ARG A 69 6.46 2.72 11.99
C ARG A 69 6.23 4.23 12.23
N ALA A 70 5.94 5.00 11.18
CA ALA A 70 5.47 6.37 11.29
C ALA A 70 3.97 6.40 11.63
N GLY A 71 3.64 6.12 12.89
CA GLY A 71 2.27 6.20 13.41
C GLY A 71 1.78 7.65 13.45
N ARG A 72 0.81 8.02 12.60
CA ARG A 72 -0.06 9.18 12.86
C ARG A 72 -1.47 8.69 13.10
N HIS A 73 -1.81 8.65 14.38
CA HIS A 73 -3.14 8.34 14.91
C HIS A 73 -4.09 9.49 14.51
N ARG A 74 -4.87 9.35 13.43
CA ARG A 74 -5.97 10.28 13.17
C ARG A 74 -7.19 9.78 13.97
N ARG A 75 -7.47 10.44 15.10
CA ARG A 75 -8.75 10.31 15.81
C ARG A 75 -9.82 11.01 14.96
N SER A 76 -10.76 10.25 14.40
CA SER A 76 -11.99 10.80 13.85
C SER A 76 -12.87 11.25 15.02
N GLY A 77 -12.96 12.56 15.25
CA GLY A 77 -13.98 13.14 16.11
C GLY A 77 -15.38 12.99 15.47
N PRO A 78 -16.46 13.07 16.27
CA PRO A 78 -17.82 12.85 15.78
C PRO A 78 -18.20 13.90 14.73
N VAL A 79 -18.83 13.44 13.65
CA VAL A 79 -19.40 14.27 12.58
C VAL A 79 -20.71 14.88 13.11
N PRO A 80 -20.88 16.22 13.13
CA PRO A 80 -22.14 16.82 13.58
C PRO A 80 -23.25 16.54 12.56
N SER A 81 -24.30 15.84 12.99
CA SER A 81 -25.51 15.61 12.19
C SER A 81 -26.36 16.87 12.21
N SER A 82 -26.46 17.56 11.07
CA SER A 82 -27.42 18.65 10.87
C SER A 82 -28.82 18.07 10.63
N SER A 83 -29.65 17.97 11.66
CA SER A 83 -31.10 17.82 11.48
C SER A 83 -31.69 19.20 11.16
N ARG A 84 -32.05 19.41 9.90
CA ARG A 84 -32.82 20.57 9.45
C ARG A 84 -34.24 20.07 9.14
N THR A 85 -35.18 20.37 10.02
CA THR A 85 -36.63 20.25 9.78
C THR A 85 -37.25 21.65 9.89
N PRO A 86 -38.14 22.06 8.98
CA PRO A 86 -39.26 22.93 9.35
C PRO A 86 -40.35 22.14 10.07
#